data_AF-A0A2E0BZW0-F1
#
_entry.id   AF-A0A2E0BZW0-F1
#
_cell.length_a   1.000
_cell.length_b   1.000
_cell.length_c   1.000
_cell.angle_alpha   90.00
_cell.angle_beta   90.00
_cell.angle_gamma   90.00
#
_symmetry.space_group_name_H-M   'P 1'
#
loop_
_entity.id
_entity.type
_entity.pdbx_description
1 polymer ?
#
loop_
_entity_poly.entity_id
_entity_poly.type
_entity_poly.pdbx_seq_one_letter_code
_entity_poly.pdbx_strand_id
1 'polypeptide(L)'
;ILTSIGWAVIVVGGLLSLQGGSWGLIVVLTVLVIGIGALYAGQTMSERGVDYIRMSGAAVLAVLLAAGPYGVSMFMPDGGSFGISDLDLREDSDEISFRVIGSADAVDAVITADGVEKWSESKELSSESARFTVPISEIFVGNAWQCTSSSCPTTPVIEYLITVTSGDSTQTAEINPEFMTREVLDSGVKIMPVTVTETSNQQTTTEIDGIVVEMMAGLLPTSHEHLDGGGHTDANGIWVEGDYTLELVIKQGNTVVYGQSSSQGCPSATAGFPYIEVTGTTATSCDGDSVSVNGWFAMPGPATDQVGTEYLDLETFYGDDGCYMFQVTITNTLSSGEELVVVQNDVGWELDFDQNKEGPWDMNAC
;
A
#
# COMPACT_ATOMS: atom_id res chain seq x y z
N ILE A 1 -27.21 -32.79 22.50
CA ILE A 1 -26.04 -33.47 23.12
C ILE A 1 -25.12 -34.04 22.04
N LEU A 2 -25.55 -35.01 21.22
CA LEU A 2 -24.70 -35.56 20.14
C LEU A 2 -24.22 -34.50 19.13
N THR A 3 -25.06 -33.53 18.78
CA THR A 3 -24.68 -32.44 17.86
C THR A 3 -23.57 -31.55 18.43
N SER A 4 -23.66 -31.19 19.71
CA SER A 4 -22.62 -30.41 20.41
C SER A 4 -21.32 -31.21 20.58
N ILE A 5 -21.42 -32.52 20.81
CA ILE A 5 -20.27 -33.43 20.90
C ILE A 5 -19.58 -33.57 19.54
N GLY A 6 -20.34 -33.66 18.43
CA GLY A 6 -19.79 -33.73 17.08
C GLY A 6 -18.93 -32.50 16.72
N TRP A 7 -19.38 -31.30 17.09
CA TRP A 7 -18.59 -30.08 16.92
C TRP A 7 -17.32 -30.06 17.77
N ALA A 8 -17.41 -30.48 19.04
CA ALA A 8 -16.23 -30.56 19.90
C ALA A 8 -15.18 -31.55 19.35
N VAL A 9 -15.62 -32.68 18.80
CA VAL A 9 -14.75 -33.69 18.18
C VAL A 9 -14.07 -33.15 16.91
N ILE A 10 -14.77 -32.39 16.07
CA ILE A 10 -14.19 -31.75 14.87
C ILE A 10 -13.13 -30.71 15.26
N VAL A 11 -13.40 -29.87 16.26
CA VAL A 11 -12.44 -28.86 16.74
C VAL A 11 -11.21 -29.51 17.35
N VAL A 12 -11.38 -30.54 18.18
CA VAL A 12 -10.25 -31.29 18.77
C VAL A 12 -9.45 -32.01 17.67
N GLY A 13 -10.10 -32.58 16.66
CA GLY A 13 -9.44 -33.16 15.50
C GLY A 13 -8.61 -32.13 14.71
N GLY A 14 -9.14 -30.93 14.51
CA GLY A 14 -8.42 -29.81 13.90
C GLY A 14 -7.23 -29.32 14.74
N LEU A 15 -7.33 -29.33 16.07
CA LEU A 15 -6.19 -28.99 16.93
C LEU A 15 -5.11 -30.07 16.92
N LEU A 16 -5.50 -31.34 16.83
CA LEU A 16 -4.56 -32.47 16.71
C LEU A 16 -3.90 -32.53 15.33
N SER A 17 -4.54 -32.02 14.27
CA SER A 17 -3.92 -31.93 12.93
C SER A 17 -2.72 -30.97 12.91
N LEU A 18 -2.72 -29.96 13.78
CA LEU A 18 -1.63 -28.99 13.91
C LEU A 18 -0.37 -29.57 14.57
N GLN A 19 -0.41 -30.79 15.13
CA GLN A 19 0.73 -31.40 15.83
C GLN A 19 1.71 -32.16 14.89
N GLY A 20 1.41 -32.26 13.58
CA GLY A 20 2.32 -32.80 12.57
C GLY A 20 2.50 -34.34 12.56
N GLY A 21 3.01 -34.89 11.45
CA GLY A 21 3.38 -36.30 11.27
C GLY A 21 2.38 -37.18 10.50
N SER A 22 2.86 -38.30 9.94
CA SER A 22 2.06 -39.24 9.11
C SER A 22 0.91 -39.94 9.87
N TRP A 23 1.04 -40.07 11.19
CA TRP A 23 -0.02 -40.55 12.08
C TRP A 23 -1.13 -39.51 12.30
N GLY A 24 -0.83 -38.22 12.12
CA GLY A 24 -1.79 -37.12 12.26
C GLY A 24 -2.92 -37.22 11.24
N LEU A 25 -2.61 -37.52 9.97
CA LEU A 25 -3.61 -37.56 8.90
C LEU A 25 -4.64 -38.70 9.09
N ILE A 26 -4.19 -39.89 9.49
CA ILE A 26 -5.09 -41.03 9.76
C ILE A 26 -5.99 -40.72 10.96
N VAL A 27 -5.43 -40.13 12.02
CA VAL A 27 -6.20 -39.72 13.20
C VAL A 27 -7.22 -38.64 12.85
N VAL A 28 -6.83 -37.63 12.07
CA VAL A 28 -7.71 -36.53 11.64
C VAL A 28 -8.85 -37.04 10.76
N LEU A 29 -8.57 -37.89 9.77
CA LEU A 29 -9.62 -38.49 8.94
C LEU A 29 -10.58 -39.35 9.77
N THR A 30 -10.05 -40.13 10.72
CA THR A 30 -10.86 -40.95 11.61
C THR A 30 -11.75 -40.09 12.50
N VAL A 31 -11.21 -39.01 13.08
CA VAL A 31 -11.94 -38.08 13.94
C VAL A 31 -12.99 -37.27 13.16
N LEU A 32 -12.70 -36.87 11.92
CA LEU A 32 -13.66 -36.20 11.05
C LEU A 32 -14.83 -37.11 10.65
N VAL A 33 -14.55 -38.36 10.29
CA VAL A 33 -15.59 -39.34 9.97
C VAL A 33 -16.48 -39.60 11.19
N ILE A 34 -15.90 -39.73 12.39
CA ILE A 34 -16.65 -39.90 13.63
C ILE A 34 -17.45 -38.64 13.98
N GLY A 35 -16.88 -37.44 13.79
CA GLY A 35 -17.53 -36.15 14.06
C GLY A 35 -18.72 -35.90 13.14
N ILE A 36 -18.54 -36.10 11.82
CA ILE A 36 -19.61 -35.98 10.82
C ILE A 36 -20.68 -37.06 11.06
N GLY A 37 -20.29 -38.29 11.39
CA GLY A 37 -21.21 -39.38 11.75
C GLY A 37 -22.05 -39.07 13.00
N ALA A 38 -21.45 -38.46 14.02
CA ALA A 38 -22.13 -38.04 15.24
C ALA A 38 -23.10 -36.86 14.99
N LEU A 39 -22.75 -35.93 14.11
CA LEU A 39 -23.64 -34.85 13.68
C LEU A 39 -24.84 -35.40 12.91
N TYR A 40 -24.62 -36.32 11.97
CA TYR A 40 -25.68 -36.96 11.19
C TYR A 40 -26.63 -37.79 12.08
N ALA A 41 -26.08 -38.61 13.00
CA ALA A 41 -26.87 -39.35 13.98
C ALA A 41 -27.64 -38.41 14.94
N GLY A 42 -27.03 -37.31 15.36
CA GLY A 42 -27.67 -36.32 16.22
C GLY A 42 -28.81 -35.56 15.56
N GLN A 43 -28.70 -35.27 14.26
CA GLN A 43 -29.75 -34.59 13.49
C GLN A 43 -30.89 -35.53 13.09
N THR A 44 -30.60 -36.79 12.75
CA THR A 44 -31.63 -37.80 12.44
C THR A 44 -32.47 -38.20 13.66
N MET A 45 -31.92 -38.10 14.87
CA MET A 45 -32.67 -38.30 16.12
C MET A 45 -33.42 -37.04 16.61
N SER A 46 -33.30 -35.91 15.90
CA SER A 46 -33.98 -34.67 16.23
C SER A 46 -35.29 -34.55 15.43
N GLU A 47 -36.37 -34.13 16.08
CA GLU A 47 -37.70 -33.94 15.46
C GLU A 47 -37.71 -32.99 14.25
N ARG A 48 -36.62 -32.23 14.03
CA ARG A 48 -36.47 -31.25 12.93
C ARG A 48 -35.86 -31.83 11.64
N GLY A 49 -35.47 -33.10 11.61
CA GLY A 49 -34.82 -33.71 10.45
C GLY A 49 -33.39 -33.18 10.21
N VAL A 50 -32.76 -33.67 9.13
CA VAL A 50 -31.38 -33.31 8.75
C VAL A 50 -31.36 -31.97 8.02
N ASP A 51 -30.61 -31.00 8.55
CA ASP A 51 -30.40 -29.70 7.91
C ASP A 51 -29.20 -29.81 6.97
N TYR A 52 -29.51 -29.99 5.68
CA TYR A 52 -28.51 -30.23 4.64
C TYR A 52 -27.52 -29.06 4.48
N ILE A 53 -27.95 -27.82 4.72
CA ILE A 53 -27.12 -26.61 4.56
C ILE A 53 -26.09 -26.53 5.71
N ARG A 54 -26.50 -26.85 6.93
CA ARG A 54 -25.57 -26.89 8.07
C ARG A 54 -24.60 -28.06 7.99
N MET A 55 -25.04 -29.18 7.44
CA MET A 55 -24.18 -30.36 7.26
C MET A 55 -23.13 -30.15 6.16
N SER A 56 -23.50 -29.52 5.04
CA SER A 56 -22.56 -29.19 3.98
C SER A 56 -21.53 -28.15 4.42
N GLY A 57 -21.96 -27.12 5.16
CA GLY A 57 -21.04 -26.13 5.74
C GLY A 57 -20.02 -26.74 6.71
N ALA A 58 -20.45 -27.69 7.55
CA ALA A 58 -19.55 -28.40 8.45
C ALA A 58 -18.55 -29.30 7.70
N ALA A 59 -18.98 -29.97 6.63
CA ALA A 59 -18.11 -30.81 5.80
C ALA A 59 -17.04 -29.99 5.06
N VAL A 60 -17.42 -28.84 4.48
CA VAL A 60 -16.48 -27.93 3.81
C VAL A 60 -15.47 -27.36 4.80
N LEU A 61 -15.92 -26.89 5.97
CA LEU A 61 -15.03 -26.38 7.01
C LEU A 61 -14.05 -27.46 7.52
N ALA A 62 -14.53 -28.69 7.71
CA ALA A 62 -13.71 -29.82 8.09
C ALA A 62 -12.64 -30.16 7.04
N VAL A 63 -12.98 -30.11 5.75
CA VAL A 63 -12.03 -30.33 4.67
C VAL A 63 -11.01 -29.20 4.61
N LEU A 64 -11.40 -27.93 4.78
CA LEU A 64 -10.46 -26.81 4.80
C LEU A 64 -9.50 -26.87 5.99
N LEU A 65 -10.00 -27.20 7.18
CA LEU A 65 -9.17 -27.40 8.38
C LEU A 65 -8.24 -28.60 8.27
N ALA A 66 -8.66 -29.65 7.57
CA ALA A 66 -7.79 -30.79 7.28
C ALA A 66 -6.78 -30.46 6.18
N ALA A 67 -7.17 -29.78 5.10
CA ALA A 67 -6.33 -29.52 3.95
C ALA A 67 -5.28 -28.43 4.19
N GLY A 68 -5.57 -27.44 5.05
CA GLY A 68 -4.67 -26.32 5.32
C GLY A 68 -3.24 -26.75 5.72
N PRO A 69 -3.06 -27.68 6.68
CA PRO A 69 -1.75 -28.18 7.05
C PRO A 69 -1.12 -29.15 6.02
N TYR A 70 -1.92 -29.90 5.25
CA TYR A 70 -1.42 -30.98 4.38
C TYR A 70 -1.24 -30.58 2.91
N GLY A 71 -1.82 -29.47 2.44
CA GLY A 71 -1.65 -28.96 1.08
C GLY A 71 -0.19 -28.69 0.71
N VAL A 72 0.65 -28.40 1.71
CA VAL A 72 2.10 -28.17 1.56
C VAL A 72 2.90 -29.48 1.60
N SER A 73 2.35 -30.53 2.23
CA SER A 73 3.06 -31.79 2.53
C SER A 73 3.05 -32.83 1.39
N MET A 74 2.17 -32.69 0.39
CA MET A 74 1.96 -33.75 -0.62
C MET A 74 3.01 -33.76 -1.76
N PHE A 75 4.01 -32.88 -1.71
CA PHE A 75 5.08 -32.74 -2.70
C PHE A 75 6.51 -32.99 -2.15
N MET A 76 6.67 -33.58 -0.96
CA MET A 76 8.01 -33.71 -0.34
C MET A 76 8.64 -35.10 -0.57
N PRO A 77 9.84 -35.19 -1.18
CA PRO A 77 10.67 -36.40 -1.19
C PRO A 77 11.38 -36.62 0.16
N ASP A 78 11.95 -37.81 0.36
CA ASP A 78 12.56 -38.33 1.61
C ASP A 78 13.85 -37.62 2.12
N GLY A 79 14.11 -36.37 1.73
CA GLY A 79 15.08 -35.48 2.39
C GLY A 79 14.37 -34.67 3.48
N GLY A 80 14.98 -34.47 4.65
CA GLY A 80 14.37 -33.87 5.86
C GLY A 80 13.30 -32.79 5.61
N SER A 81 12.22 -32.83 6.39
CA SER A 81 11.08 -31.92 6.22
C SER A 81 11.40 -30.56 6.83
N PHE A 82 11.31 -29.50 6.03
CA PHE A 82 11.42 -28.11 6.48
C PHE A 82 10.41 -27.22 5.78
N GLY A 83 10.14 -26.05 6.36
CA GLY A 83 9.23 -25.04 5.82
C GLY A 83 9.68 -23.62 6.19
N ILE A 84 9.20 -22.65 5.43
CA ILE A 84 9.43 -21.22 5.65
C ILE A 84 8.25 -20.68 6.47
N SER A 85 8.55 -19.96 7.54
CA SER A 85 7.57 -19.33 8.44
C SER A 85 8.06 -17.98 8.93
N ASP A 86 7.20 -17.24 9.64
CA ASP A 86 7.54 -15.98 10.29
C ASP A 86 8.25 -14.98 9.36
N LEU A 87 7.77 -14.88 8.11
CA LEU A 87 8.19 -13.84 7.18
C LEU A 87 7.64 -12.51 7.69
N ASP A 88 8.54 -11.58 7.95
CA ASP A 88 8.26 -10.31 8.61
C ASP A 88 9.15 -9.20 8.05
N LEU A 89 8.59 -7.99 7.99
CA LEU A 89 9.27 -6.77 7.57
C LEU A 89 9.60 -5.94 8.80
N ARG A 90 10.88 -5.61 8.98
CA ARG A 90 11.35 -4.74 10.05
C ARG A 90 11.65 -3.37 9.48
N GLU A 91 10.67 -2.47 9.53
CA GLU A 91 10.83 -1.11 9.00
C GLU A 91 11.93 -0.32 9.73
N ASP A 92 12.07 -0.44 11.05
CA ASP A 92 13.09 0.28 11.84
C ASP A 92 14.54 -0.03 11.44
N SER A 93 14.78 -1.26 10.94
CA SER A 93 16.12 -1.71 10.51
C SER A 93 16.22 -1.97 9.02
N ASP A 94 15.14 -1.71 8.27
CA ASP A 94 15.02 -1.93 6.83
C ASP A 94 15.47 -3.35 6.40
N GLU A 95 14.92 -4.34 7.09
CA GLU A 95 15.28 -5.76 6.93
C GLU A 95 14.05 -6.64 6.74
N ILE A 96 14.18 -7.66 5.88
CA ILE A 96 13.26 -8.79 5.84
C ILE A 96 13.83 -9.91 6.70
N SER A 97 12.98 -10.46 7.55
CA SER A 97 13.32 -11.60 8.40
C SER A 97 12.39 -12.77 8.09
N PHE A 98 12.94 -13.97 7.97
CA PHE A 98 12.14 -15.18 7.87
C PHE A 98 12.80 -16.31 8.68
N ARG A 99 11.99 -17.28 9.08
CA ARG A 99 12.44 -18.45 9.82
C ARG A 99 12.26 -19.69 8.97
N VAL A 100 13.27 -20.54 8.97
CA VAL A 100 13.15 -21.90 8.45
C VAL A 100 13.04 -22.83 9.65
N ILE A 101 12.03 -23.70 9.64
CA ILE A 101 11.78 -24.67 10.70
C ILE A 101 11.73 -26.05 10.05
N GLY A 102 12.45 -27.01 10.61
CA GLY A 102 12.48 -28.36 10.06
C GLY A 102 13.54 -29.27 10.67
N SER A 103 13.51 -30.53 10.24
CA SER A 103 14.43 -31.58 10.70
C SER A 103 15.67 -31.76 9.83
N ALA A 104 15.90 -30.87 8.85
CA ALA A 104 17.14 -30.83 8.11
C ALA A 104 18.31 -30.41 9.02
N ASP A 105 19.53 -30.83 8.70
CA ASP A 105 20.73 -30.42 9.45
C ASP A 105 21.14 -28.99 9.09
N ALA A 106 21.14 -28.69 7.79
CA ALA A 106 21.48 -27.38 7.22
C ALA A 106 20.57 -27.06 6.04
N VAL A 107 20.40 -25.78 5.76
CA VAL A 107 19.62 -25.27 4.64
C VAL A 107 20.34 -24.15 3.92
N ASP A 108 20.18 -24.09 2.60
CA ASP A 108 20.63 -23.01 1.73
C ASP A 108 19.42 -22.16 1.35
N ALA A 109 19.42 -20.89 1.75
CA ALA A 109 18.36 -19.94 1.41
C ALA A 109 18.84 -18.98 0.32
N VAL A 110 17.98 -18.70 -0.64
CA VAL A 110 18.22 -17.78 -1.76
C VAL A 110 17.01 -16.87 -1.91
N ILE A 111 17.25 -15.57 -2.10
CA ILE A 111 16.22 -14.61 -2.50
C ILE A 111 16.47 -14.21 -3.95
N THR A 112 15.42 -14.31 -4.77
CA THR A 112 15.42 -13.91 -6.16
C THR A 112 14.43 -12.79 -6.41
N ALA A 113 14.75 -11.89 -7.33
CA ALA A 113 13.80 -10.96 -7.95
C ALA A 113 13.67 -11.32 -9.43
N ASP A 114 12.46 -11.66 -9.88
CA ASP A 114 12.16 -12.19 -11.22
C ASP A 114 13.06 -13.36 -11.63
N GLY A 115 13.30 -14.27 -10.68
CA GLY A 115 14.15 -15.45 -10.88
C GLY A 115 15.65 -15.16 -10.96
N VAL A 116 16.08 -13.90 -10.80
CA VAL A 116 17.49 -13.53 -10.68
C VAL A 116 17.89 -13.50 -9.21
N GLU A 117 18.88 -14.30 -8.83
CA GLU A 117 19.46 -14.32 -7.48
C GLU A 117 19.99 -12.93 -7.10
N LYS A 118 19.58 -12.48 -5.91
CA LYS A 118 20.04 -11.23 -5.28
C LYS A 118 20.83 -11.48 -4.01
N TRP A 119 20.40 -12.48 -3.25
CA TRP A 119 21.00 -12.82 -1.97
C TRP A 119 20.96 -14.32 -1.72
N SER A 120 21.96 -14.84 -1.01
CA SER A 120 22.04 -16.23 -0.59
C SER A 120 22.77 -16.40 0.73
N GLU A 121 22.31 -17.29 1.61
CA GLU A 121 23.00 -17.67 2.84
C GLU A 121 22.69 -19.11 3.23
N SER A 122 23.69 -19.82 3.74
CA SER A 122 23.54 -21.18 4.30
C SER A 122 23.56 -21.13 5.83
N LYS A 123 22.63 -21.85 6.49
CA LYS A 123 22.62 -21.99 7.96
C LYS A 123 22.31 -23.41 8.41
N GLU A 124 22.97 -23.81 9.49
CA GLU A 124 22.61 -24.99 10.28
C GLU A 124 21.34 -24.72 11.08
N LEU A 125 20.44 -25.71 11.17
CA LEU A 125 19.18 -25.62 11.90
C LEU A 125 19.40 -25.96 13.38
N SER A 126 19.79 -24.96 14.16
CA SER A 126 19.92 -25.13 15.62
C SER A 126 18.56 -25.34 16.27
N SER A 127 18.36 -26.49 16.93
CA SER A 127 17.05 -26.87 17.51
C SER A 127 15.91 -26.88 16.48
N GLU A 128 16.16 -27.46 15.30
CA GLU A 128 15.18 -27.59 14.21
C GLU A 128 14.73 -26.25 13.63
N SER A 129 15.53 -25.18 13.78
CA SER A 129 15.23 -23.89 13.17
C SER A 129 16.42 -22.97 12.97
N ALA A 130 16.30 -22.07 12.00
CA ALA A 130 17.25 -21.01 11.72
C ALA A 130 16.48 -19.75 11.31
N ARG A 131 16.97 -18.58 11.74
CA ARG A 131 16.42 -17.29 11.31
C ARG A 131 17.41 -16.61 10.35
N PHE A 132 16.85 -16.12 9.27
CA PHE A 132 17.54 -15.33 8.26
C PHE A 132 17.06 -13.88 8.39
N THR A 133 17.98 -12.96 8.14
CA THR A 133 17.71 -11.52 8.20
C THR A 133 18.51 -10.91 7.07
N VAL A 134 17.82 -10.22 6.18
CA VAL A 134 18.34 -9.76 4.90
C VAL A 134 18.03 -8.27 4.77
N PRO A 135 19.04 -7.41 4.57
CA PRO A 135 18.80 -6.00 4.28
C PRO A 135 18.00 -5.84 2.98
N ILE A 136 16.99 -4.97 2.97
CA ILE A 136 16.17 -4.74 1.77
C ILE A 136 17.03 -4.20 0.63
N SER A 137 18.01 -3.36 0.93
CA SER A 137 18.97 -2.82 -0.04
C SER A 137 19.79 -3.88 -0.80
N GLU A 138 19.92 -5.11 -0.28
CA GLU A 138 20.62 -6.20 -1.00
C GLU A 138 19.72 -6.91 -2.03
N ILE A 139 18.39 -6.81 -1.86
CA ILE A 139 17.42 -7.56 -2.66
C ILE A 139 16.54 -6.67 -3.54
N PHE A 140 16.26 -5.45 -3.12
CA PHE A 140 15.34 -4.53 -3.78
C PHE A 140 15.94 -4.04 -5.10
N VAL A 141 15.18 -4.21 -6.18
CA VAL A 141 15.56 -3.76 -7.53
C VAL A 141 14.52 -2.84 -8.18
N GLY A 142 13.50 -2.47 -7.42
CA GLY A 142 12.36 -1.67 -7.87
C GLY A 142 11.05 -2.21 -7.31
N ASN A 143 10.00 -1.43 -7.47
CA ASN A 143 8.68 -1.77 -6.95
C ASN A 143 8.14 -3.09 -7.52
N ALA A 144 7.59 -3.93 -6.63
CA ALA A 144 6.88 -5.13 -7.03
C ALA A 144 5.63 -4.82 -7.85
N TRP A 145 4.97 -3.70 -7.57
CA TRP A 145 3.84 -3.21 -8.38
C TRP A 145 4.24 -2.09 -9.33
N GLN A 146 3.59 -2.06 -10.50
CA GLN A 146 3.67 -0.96 -11.44
C GLN A 146 2.34 -0.81 -12.16
N CYS A 147 1.82 0.41 -12.27
CA CYS A 147 0.58 0.65 -12.99
C CYS A 147 0.78 0.62 -14.51
N THR A 148 -0.23 0.12 -15.22
CA THR A 148 -0.25 0.09 -16.69
C THR A 148 -1.03 1.27 -17.24
N SER A 149 -1.17 1.36 -18.56
CA SER A 149 -1.80 2.50 -19.23
C SER A 149 -3.29 2.69 -18.98
N SER A 150 -3.98 1.84 -18.22
CA SER A 150 -5.41 2.03 -17.93
C SER A 150 -5.80 1.69 -16.51
N SER A 151 -4.95 0.97 -15.77
CA SER A 151 -5.21 0.54 -14.39
C SER A 151 -3.95 -0.04 -13.77
N CYS A 152 -3.93 -0.09 -12.44
CA CYS A 152 -2.92 -0.83 -11.70
C CYS A 152 -3.25 -2.34 -11.67
N PRO A 153 -2.25 -3.22 -11.87
CA PRO A 153 -2.46 -4.66 -11.94
C PRO A 153 -2.76 -5.26 -10.55
N THR A 154 -3.42 -6.41 -10.54
CA THR A 154 -3.61 -7.21 -9.32
C THR A 154 -2.52 -8.27 -9.13
N THR A 155 -1.51 -8.28 -10.00
CA THR A 155 -0.38 -9.21 -9.99
C THR A 155 0.92 -8.42 -9.99
N PRO A 156 1.94 -8.83 -9.20
CA PRO A 156 3.23 -8.16 -9.20
C PRO A 156 3.89 -8.20 -10.57
N VAL A 157 4.57 -7.12 -10.91
CA VAL A 157 5.45 -6.99 -12.09
C VAL A 157 6.84 -7.53 -11.79
N ILE A 158 7.29 -7.40 -10.53
CA ILE A 158 8.52 -8.03 -10.02
C ILE A 158 8.16 -9.03 -8.92
N GLU A 159 8.46 -10.32 -9.15
CA GLU A 159 8.23 -11.38 -8.17
C GLU A 159 9.46 -11.58 -7.27
N TYR A 160 9.29 -11.30 -5.98
CA TYR A 160 10.31 -11.53 -4.96
C TYR A 160 10.05 -12.84 -4.24
N LEU A 161 10.95 -13.81 -4.41
CA LEU A 161 10.77 -15.18 -3.89
C LEU A 161 11.91 -15.59 -2.98
N ILE A 162 11.57 -16.22 -1.86
CA ILE A 162 12.49 -16.93 -0.97
C ILE A 162 12.45 -18.40 -1.37
N THR A 163 13.60 -18.96 -1.77
CA THR A 163 13.76 -20.39 -2.03
C THR A 163 14.73 -20.98 -1.03
N VAL A 164 14.32 -22.04 -0.35
CA VAL A 164 15.13 -22.76 0.63
C VAL A 164 15.32 -24.19 0.16
N THR A 165 16.56 -24.66 0.17
CA THR A 165 16.92 -26.00 -0.28
C THR A 165 17.72 -26.75 0.79
N SER A 166 17.51 -28.06 0.87
CA SER A 166 18.35 -28.98 1.64
C SER A 166 18.28 -30.37 1.00
N GLY A 167 19.41 -30.82 0.45
CA GLY A 167 19.45 -32.05 -0.35
C GLY A 167 18.54 -31.95 -1.57
N ASP A 168 17.63 -32.91 -1.73
CA ASP A 168 16.67 -32.95 -2.84
C ASP A 168 15.35 -32.18 -2.54
N SER A 169 15.20 -31.66 -1.33
CA SER A 169 13.99 -30.95 -0.89
C SER A 169 14.14 -29.45 -1.14
N THR A 170 13.11 -28.83 -1.73
CA THR A 170 13.03 -27.39 -2.01
C THR A 170 11.70 -26.84 -1.50
N GLN A 171 11.71 -25.66 -0.89
CA GLN A 171 10.53 -24.91 -0.49
C GLN A 171 10.64 -23.48 -0.98
N THR A 172 9.49 -22.88 -1.31
CA THR A 172 9.43 -21.51 -1.80
C THR A 172 8.34 -20.75 -1.06
N ALA A 173 8.61 -19.49 -0.74
CA ALA A 173 7.64 -18.54 -0.22
C ALA A 173 7.74 -17.22 -0.99
N GLU A 174 6.60 -16.60 -1.23
CA GLU A 174 6.52 -15.27 -1.83
C GLU A 174 6.73 -14.20 -0.75
N ILE A 175 7.53 -13.19 -1.07
CA ILE A 175 7.58 -11.96 -0.29
C ILE A 175 6.38 -11.11 -0.70
N ASN A 176 5.53 -10.72 0.26
CA ASN A 176 4.34 -9.90 -0.02
C ASN A 176 4.76 -8.68 -0.87
N PRO A 177 4.19 -8.51 -2.08
CA PRO A 177 4.50 -7.38 -2.96
C PRO A 177 4.33 -6.00 -2.31
N GLU A 178 3.46 -5.88 -1.30
CA GLU A 178 3.31 -4.65 -0.49
C GLU A 178 4.63 -4.26 0.19
N PHE A 179 5.39 -5.22 0.71
CA PHE A 179 6.68 -4.95 1.36
C PHE A 179 7.75 -4.47 0.38
N MET A 180 7.57 -4.78 -0.91
CA MET A 180 8.51 -4.47 -1.98
C MET A 180 7.99 -3.37 -2.90
N THR A 181 6.98 -2.60 -2.48
CA THR A 181 6.51 -1.39 -3.19
C THR A 181 6.82 -0.19 -2.30
N ARG A 182 7.98 0.45 -2.53
CA ARG A 182 8.59 1.43 -1.63
C ARG A 182 8.92 2.77 -2.29
N GLU A 183 8.93 2.84 -3.62
CA GLU A 183 9.25 4.06 -4.37
C GLU A 183 7.97 4.71 -4.92
N VAL A 184 7.77 5.99 -4.64
CA VAL A 184 6.79 6.84 -5.31
C VAL A 184 7.36 7.30 -6.64
N LEU A 185 6.66 7.00 -7.74
CA LEU A 185 7.13 7.33 -9.09
C LEU A 185 6.22 8.35 -9.79
N ASP A 186 5.01 8.56 -9.28
CA ASP A 186 4.01 9.40 -9.89
C ASP A 186 3.35 10.35 -8.87
N SER A 187 2.93 11.52 -9.34
CA SER A 187 2.11 12.46 -8.58
C SER A 187 0.92 12.98 -9.39
N GLY A 188 -0.02 13.62 -8.71
CA GLY A 188 -1.09 14.37 -9.36
C GLY A 188 -1.39 15.64 -8.57
N VAL A 189 -1.86 16.66 -9.27
CA VAL A 189 -2.30 17.94 -8.67
C VAL A 189 -3.76 18.18 -9.02
N LYS A 190 -4.49 18.75 -8.07
CA LYS A 190 -5.85 19.24 -8.27
C LYS A 190 -5.96 20.63 -7.65
N ILE A 191 -6.64 21.54 -8.34
CA ILE A 191 -6.91 22.88 -7.82
C ILE A 191 -8.42 23.11 -7.70
N MET A 192 -8.82 23.81 -6.65
CA MET A 192 -10.22 24.15 -6.41
C MET A 192 -10.36 25.64 -6.09
N PRO A 193 -11.33 26.34 -6.69
CA PRO A 193 -11.55 27.76 -6.42
C PRO A 193 -12.05 28.02 -5.00
N VAL A 194 -11.48 29.02 -4.33
CA VAL A 194 -12.02 29.61 -3.10
C VAL A 194 -12.74 30.89 -3.44
N THR A 195 -13.98 31.04 -2.94
CA THR A 195 -14.81 32.22 -3.21
C THR A 195 -15.26 32.88 -1.91
N VAL A 196 -15.33 34.20 -1.93
CA VAL A 196 -15.82 35.03 -0.84
C VAL A 196 -17.07 35.77 -1.31
N THR A 197 -18.12 35.75 -0.47
CA THR A 197 -19.37 36.44 -0.76
C THR A 197 -19.55 37.62 0.17
N GLU A 198 -19.60 38.83 -0.39
CA GLU A 198 -19.84 40.05 0.35
C GLU A 198 -21.21 40.65 0.00
N THR A 199 -21.84 41.30 0.97
CA THR A 199 -23.08 42.04 0.74
C THR A 199 -22.91 43.49 1.17
N SER A 200 -22.90 44.39 0.19
CA SER A 200 -22.79 45.83 0.40
C SER A 200 -23.89 46.55 -0.36
N ASN A 201 -24.54 47.53 0.26
CA ASN A 201 -25.57 48.37 -0.36
C ASN A 201 -26.69 47.60 -1.12
N GLN A 202 -27.14 46.45 -0.60
CA GLN A 202 -28.16 45.57 -1.21
C GLN A 202 -27.72 44.85 -2.50
N GLN A 203 -26.44 44.89 -2.87
CA GLN A 203 -25.84 43.97 -3.82
C GLN A 203 -25.06 42.89 -3.07
N THR A 204 -25.23 41.65 -3.51
CA THR A 204 -24.42 40.51 -3.09
C THR A 204 -23.51 40.16 -4.26
N THR A 205 -22.19 40.17 -4.03
CA THR A 205 -21.17 39.77 -4.99
C THR A 205 -20.44 38.55 -4.43
N THR A 206 -20.15 37.60 -5.29
CA THR A 206 -19.33 36.42 -4.96
C THR A 206 -18.12 36.49 -5.86
N GLU A 207 -16.96 36.73 -5.26
CA GLU A 207 -15.69 36.88 -5.97
C GLU A 207 -14.74 35.75 -5.61
N ILE A 208 -13.76 35.56 -6.49
CA ILE A 208 -12.64 34.66 -6.28
C ILE A 208 -11.69 35.28 -5.26
N ASP A 209 -11.30 34.49 -4.27
CA ASP A 209 -10.30 34.90 -3.30
C ASP A 209 -8.98 34.13 -3.43
N GLY A 210 -9.02 32.92 -4.02
CA GLY A 210 -7.81 32.12 -4.22
C GLY A 210 -8.09 30.71 -4.72
N ILE A 211 -7.10 29.82 -4.57
CA ILE A 211 -7.21 28.39 -4.91
C ILE A 211 -6.69 27.50 -3.78
N VAL A 212 -7.43 26.43 -3.48
CA VAL A 212 -6.89 25.28 -2.74
C VAL A 212 -6.11 24.44 -3.73
N VAL A 213 -4.88 24.06 -3.37
CA VAL A 213 -4.07 23.12 -4.13
C VAL A 213 -4.00 21.82 -3.34
N GLU A 214 -4.33 20.71 -3.98
CA GLU A 214 -4.15 19.38 -3.40
C GLU A 214 -3.20 18.56 -4.26
N MET A 215 -2.39 17.72 -3.63
CA MET A 215 -1.50 16.78 -4.30
C MET A 215 -1.86 15.34 -3.94
N MET A 216 -1.50 14.41 -4.80
CA MET A 216 -1.45 12.99 -4.47
C MET A 216 -0.13 12.42 -4.97
N ALA A 217 0.31 11.29 -4.40
CA ALA A 217 1.53 10.63 -4.84
C ALA A 217 1.42 9.11 -4.67
N GLY A 218 2.04 8.37 -5.58
CA GLY A 218 2.08 6.92 -5.56
C GLY A 218 2.57 6.34 -6.88
N LEU A 219 1.92 5.28 -7.31
CA LEU A 219 2.03 4.75 -8.67
C LEU A 219 0.71 5.02 -9.39
N LEU A 220 0.75 5.79 -10.46
CA LEU A 220 -0.44 6.18 -11.21
C LEU A 220 -0.45 5.50 -12.58
N PRO A 221 -1.63 5.17 -13.13
CA PRO A 221 -1.72 4.71 -14.51
C PRO A 221 -1.15 5.75 -15.47
N THR A 222 -0.48 5.34 -16.56
CA THR A 222 0.05 6.31 -17.54
C THR A 222 -1.04 7.03 -18.35
N SER A 223 -2.32 6.62 -18.21
CA SER A 223 -3.47 7.39 -18.71
C SER A 223 -3.92 8.48 -17.75
N HIS A 224 -3.24 8.63 -16.60
CA HIS A 224 -3.51 9.73 -15.69
C HIS A 224 -3.21 11.04 -16.40
N GLU A 225 -4.21 11.89 -16.50
CA GLU A 225 -4.11 13.19 -17.17
C GLU A 225 -4.77 14.27 -16.31
N HIS A 226 -4.23 15.47 -16.40
CA HIS A 226 -4.83 16.68 -15.84
C HIS A 226 -5.96 17.14 -16.75
N LEU A 227 -7.09 17.52 -16.16
CA LEU A 227 -8.30 17.87 -16.87
C LEU A 227 -8.59 19.36 -16.75
N ASP A 228 -9.34 19.87 -17.73
CA ASP A 228 -9.95 21.19 -17.63
C ASP A 228 -10.77 21.31 -16.34
N GLY A 229 -10.80 22.51 -15.75
CA GLY A 229 -11.46 22.78 -14.48
C GLY A 229 -10.61 22.47 -13.25
N GLY A 230 -9.28 22.30 -13.40
CA GLY A 230 -8.38 22.06 -12.26
C GLY A 230 -8.37 20.62 -11.75
N GLY A 231 -8.98 19.70 -12.51
CA GLY A 231 -9.16 18.30 -12.13
C GLY A 231 -8.09 17.37 -12.69
N HIS A 232 -8.32 16.08 -12.49
CA HIS A 232 -7.51 15.00 -13.05
C HIS A 232 -8.43 13.81 -13.34
N THR A 233 -7.99 12.88 -14.19
CA THR A 233 -8.69 11.61 -14.41
C THR A 233 -8.68 10.75 -13.14
N ASP A 234 -9.75 10.02 -12.82
CA ASP A 234 -9.77 9.08 -11.70
C ASP A 234 -8.59 8.08 -11.78
N ALA A 235 -7.51 8.38 -11.05
CA ALA A 235 -6.37 7.51 -10.96
C ALA A 235 -6.65 6.49 -9.86
N ASN A 236 -7.07 5.29 -10.24
CA ASN A 236 -7.04 4.13 -9.36
C ASN A 236 -5.58 3.69 -9.13
N GLY A 237 -4.79 4.60 -8.55
CA GLY A 237 -3.38 4.43 -8.27
C GLY A 237 -3.12 3.48 -7.11
N ILE A 238 -1.86 3.09 -6.97
CA ILE A 238 -1.36 2.38 -5.78
C ILE A 238 -0.69 3.42 -4.88
N TRP A 239 -1.19 3.53 -3.66
CA TRP A 239 -0.55 4.32 -2.62
C TRP A 239 0.68 3.59 -2.11
N VAL A 240 1.77 4.33 -1.94
CA VAL A 240 3.03 3.79 -1.47
C VAL A 240 3.20 4.22 -0.02
N GLU A 241 3.30 3.23 0.86
CA GLU A 241 3.70 3.43 2.26
C GLU A 241 5.23 3.35 2.31
N GLY A 242 5.87 4.43 2.73
CA GLY A 242 7.33 4.55 2.67
C GLY A 242 7.79 5.94 3.10
N ASP A 243 9.07 6.21 2.93
CA ASP A 243 9.68 7.46 3.37
C ASP A 243 9.99 8.34 2.15
N TYR A 244 9.25 9.43 1.99
CA TYR A 244 9.45 10.36 0.88
C TYR A 244 8.98 11.77 1.21
N THR A 245 9.46 12.75 0.45
CA THR A 245 9.00 14.14 0.53
C THR A 245 8.40 14.57 -0.81
N LEU A 246 7.26 15.24 -0.76
CA LEU A 246 6.62 15.89 -1.90
C LEU A 246 6.78 17.40 -1.77
N GLU A 247 7.33 18.06 -2.78
CA GLU A 247 7.55 19.50 -2.81
C GLU A 247 6.81 20.13 -4.00
N LEU A 248 6.08 21.23 -3.76
CA LEU A 248 5.33 21.94 -4.81
C LEU A 248 5.95 23.29 -5.16
N VAL A 249 6.10 23.54 -6.47
CA VAL A 249 6.50 24.83 -7.03
C VAL A 249 5.50 25.27 -8.09
N ILE A 250 4.96 26.49 -8.01
CA ILE A 250 4.12 27.05 -9.08
C ILE A 250 4.93 28.08 -9.86
N LYS A 251 4.90 27.98 -11.19
CA LYS A 251 5.62 28.85 -12.12
C LYS A 251 4.67 29.49 -13.12
N GLN A 252 4.88 30.76 -13.41
CA GLN A 252 4.31 31.43 -14.58
C GLN A 252 5.44 31.66 -15.58
N GLY A 253 5.41 30.92 -16.71
CA GLY A 253 6.56 30.84 -17.60
C GLY A 253 7.81 30.30 -16.88
N ASN A 254 8.87 31.11 -16.79
CA ASN A 254 10.11 30.76 -16.07
C ASN A 254 10.21 31.35 -14.66
N THR A 255 9.21 32.12 -14.24
CA THR A 255 9.21 32.80 -12.94
C THR A 255 8.50 31.93 -11.92
N VAL A 256 9.13 31.69 -10.78
CA VAL A 256 8.45 31.04 -9.65
C VAL A 256 7.54 32.07 -8.99
N VAL A 257 6.26 31.72 -8.84
CA VAL A 257 5.23 32.57 -8.26
C VAL A 257 4.72 32.04 -6.92
N TYR A 258 4.98 30.77 -6.61
CA TYR A 258 4.68 30.15 -5.32
C TYR A 258 5.85 29.30 -4.83
N GLY A 259 6.13 29.42 -3.53
CA GLY A 259 7.05 28.58 -2.79
C GLY A 259 8.46 29.15 -2.63
N GLN A 260 8.67 30.46 -2.81
CA GLN A 260 9.97 31.10 -2.51
C GLN A 260 9.97 31.96 -1.24
N SER A 261 8.83 32.09 -0.56
CA SER A 261 8.69 32.92 0.64
C SER A 261 7.79 32.27 1.68
N SER A 262 8.13 32.43 2.96
CA SER A 262 7.31 32.05 4.11
C SER A 262 6.02 32.84 4.25
N SER A 263 5.84 33.88 3.44
CA SER A 263 4.57 34.59 3.31
C SER A 263 3.56 33.87 2.42
N GLN A 264 3.91 32.73 1.81
CA GLN A 264 3.07 31.98 0.89
C GLN A 264 2.69 30.60 1.45
N GLY A 265 2.68 30.42 2.77
CA GLY A 265 2.63 29.09 3.42
C GLY A 265 4.04 28.63 3.81
N CYS A 266 4.29 27.32 3.94
CA CYS A 266 5.54 26.84 4.53
C CYS A 266 6.80 27.12 3.70
N PRO A 267 7.72 27.94 4.19
CA PRO A 267 9.02 27.43 4.63
C PRO A 267 9.61 28.22 5.83
N SER A 268 10.69 27.74 6.46
CA SER A 268 11.39 28.46 7.56
C SER A 268 12.90 28.72 7.37
N ALA A 269 13.49 28.33 6.23
CA ALA A 269 14.90 28.58 5.90
C ALA A 269 15.05 29.27 4.54
N THR A 270 16.16 30.00 4.37
CA THR A 270 16.54 30.94 3.28
C THR A 270 16.31 30.46 1.82
N ALA A 271 15.94 29.20 1.61
CA ALA A 271 15.43 28.63 0.37
C ALA A 271 14.64 27.35 0.72
N GLY A 272 13.42 27.20 0.22
CA GLY A 272 12.61 26.00 0.38
C GLY A 272 11.19 26.25 -0.13
N PHE A 273 10.54 25.22 -0.64
CA PHE A 273 9.16 25.29 -1.12
C PHE A 273 8.23 24.49 -0.19
N PRO A 274 6.91 24.75 -0.21
CA PRO A 274 5.93 24.00 0.55
C PRO A 274 6.01 22.50 0.27
N TYR A 275 6.04 21.70 1.34
CA TYR A 275 6.28 20.27 1.25
C TYR A 275 5.40 19.44 2.19
N ILE A 276 5.21 18.18 1.81
CA ILE A 276 4.63 17.12 2.63
C ILE A 276 5.73 16.09 2.86
N GLU A 277 6.05 15.80 4.12
CA GLU A 277 6.94 14.72 4.52
C GLU A 277 6.11 13.48 4.85
N VAL A 278 6.44 12.35 4.26
CA VAL A 278 5.81 11.07 4.51
C VAL A 278 6.80 10.15 5.21
N THR A 279 6.36 9.56 6.32
CA THR A 279 7.10 8.54 7.06
C THR A 279 6.21 7.33 7.28
N GLY A 280 6.50 6.25 6.55
CA GLY A 280 5.66 5.06 6.45
C GLY A 280 4.22 5.39 6.02
N THR A 281 3.29 5.41 6.99
CA THR A 281 1.84 5.59 6.76
C THR A 281 1.30 6.97 7.14
N THR A 282 2.18 7.85 7.64
CA THR A 282 1.80 9.19 8.10
C THR A 282 2.41 10.24 7.18
N ALA A 283 1.58 11.14 6.68
CA ALA A 283 2.02 12.33 5.97
C ALA A 283 1.88 13.54 6.89
N THR A 284 2.87 14.43 6.90
CA THR A 284 2.88 15.66 7.70
C THR A 284 3.23 16.83 6.79
N SER A 285 2.38 17.86 6.78
CA SER A 285 2.73 19.11 6.12
C SER A 285 3.86 19.79 6.86
N CYS A 286 4.59 20.61 6.15
CA CYS A 286 5.59 21.52 6.70
C CYS A 286 5.07 22.50 7.77
N ASP A 287 3.74 22.70 7.90
CA ASP A 287 3.11 23.48 8.98
C ASP A 287 2.76 22.61 10.20
N GLY A 288 2.98 21.30 10.10
CA GLY A 288 2.83 20.31 11.17
C GLY A 288 1.51 19.55 11.15
N ASP A 289 0.66 19.76 10.15
CA ASP A 289 -0.62 19.06 10.03
C ASP A 289 -0.43 17.63 9.53
N SER A 290 -0.93 16.65 10.28
CA SER A 290 -0.84 15.24 9.90
C SER A 290 -2.09 14.76 9.17
N VAL A 291 -1.87 14.05 8.07
CA VAL A 291 -2.90 13.45 7.22
C VAL A 291 -2.51 12.02 6.83
N SER A 292 -3.48 11.24 6.34
CA SER A 292 -3.25 9.87 5.85
C SER A 292 -2.57 9.89 4.48
N VAL A 293 -1.62 8.97 4.24
CA VAL A 293 -0.95 8.80 2.93
C VAL A 293 -1.89 8.34 1.81
N ASN A 294 -3.03 7.75 2.18
CA ASN A 294 -4.03 7.24 1.25
C ASN A 294 -5.00 8.33 0.79
N GLY A 295 -4.55 9.29 -0.02
CA GLY A 295 -5.45 10.27 -0.63
C GLY A 295 -4.80 11.57 -1.09
N TRP A 296 -5.60 12.63 -1.04
CA TRP A 296 -5.21 13.98 -1.41
C TRP A 296 -4.67 14.73 -0.19
N PHE A 297 -3.52 15.35 -0.38
CA PHE A 297 -2.84 16.22 0.57
C PHE A 297 -3.17 17.66 0.22
N ALA A 298 -3.86 18.37 1.10
CA ALA A 298 -4.00 19.81 0.96
C ALA A 298 -2.63 20.46 1.14
N MET A 299 -2.22 21.29 0.19
CA MET A 299 -0.98 22.04 0.28
C MET A 299 -1.16 23.27 1.15
N PRO A 300 -0.19 23.57 2.01
CA PRO A 300 -0.31 24.70 2.93
C PRO A 300 -0.33 26.02 2.17
N GLY A 301 -1.10 26.95 2.72
CA GLY A 301 -1.39 28.23 2.10
C GLY A 301 -1.31 29.40 3.07
N PRO A 302 -1.05 30.61 2.57
CA PRO A 302 -0.97 31.82 3.40
C PRO A 302 -2.30 32.28 3.99
N ALA A 303 -3.42 31.84 3.43
CA ALA A 303 -4.76 32.24 3.83
C ALA A 303 -5.59 31.03 4.29
N THR A 304 -6.62 31.29 5.08
CA THR A 304 -7.50 30.24 5.64
C THR A 304 -8.96 30.62 5.43
N ASP A 305 -9.74 29.67 4.92
CA ASP A 305 -11.17 29.89 4.65
C ASP A 305 -12.00 29.85 5.95
N GLN A 306 -13.32 29.99 5.82
CA GLN A 306 -14.24 30.01 6.98
C GLN A 306 -14.35 28.67 7.72
N VAL A 307 -13.95 27.57 7.09
CA VAL A 307 -14.00 26.21 7.67
C VAL A 307 -12.62 25.71 8.11
N GLY A 308 -11.57 26.51 7.94
CA GLY A 308 -10.22 26.20 8.37
C GLY A 308 -9.33 25.59 7.28
N THR A 309 -9.76 25.57 6.02
CA THR A 309 -8.93 25.07 4.90
C THR A 309 -7.93 26.14 4.50
N GLU A 310 -6.65 25.78 4.43
CA GLU A 310 -5.64 26.67 3.88
C GLU A 310 -5.70 26.74 2.35
N TYR A 311 -5.40 27.91 1.80
CA TYR A 311 -5.42 28.15 0.36
C TYR A 311 -4.45 29.25 -0.06
N LEU A 312 -4.16 29.30 -1.36
CA LEU A 312 -3.35 30.33 -1.98
C LEU A 312 -4.23 31.51 -2.37
N ASP A 313 -4.15 32.61 -1.62
CA ASP A 313 -4.88 33.83 -1.99
C ASP A 313 -4.27 34.48 -3.24
N LEU A 314 -5.13 35.11 -4.04
CA LEU A 314 -4.70 35.72 -5.30
C LEU A 314 -3.63 36.79 -5.10
N GLU A 315 -3.68 37.58 -4.02
CA GLU A 315 -2.71 38.66 -3.79
C GLU A 315 -1.28 38.12 -3.62
N THR A 316 -1.14 36.88 -3.17
CA THR A 316 0.14 36.29 -2.79
C THR A 316 0.82 35.48 -3.90
N PHE A 317 0.06 34.85 -4.80
CA PHE A 317 0.64 34.02 -5.88
C PHE A 317 0.30 34.48 -7.30
N TYR A 318 -0.82 35.20 -7.50
CA TYR A 318 -1.28 35.54 -8.83
C TYR A 318 -0.59 36.81 -9.34
N GLY A 319 0.00 36.72 -10.54
CA GLY A 319 0.67 37.83 -11.19
C GLY A 319 -0.17 38.44 -12.30
N ASP A 320 -0.23 37.75 -13.43
CA ASP A 320 -0.99 38.12 -14.63
C ASP A 320 -1.77 36.90 -15.15
N ASP A 321 -2.72 37.12 -16.06
CA ASP A 321 -3.36 36.03 -16.80
C ASP A 321 -2.31 35.20 -17.55
N GLY A 322 -2.45 33.87 -17.54
CA GLY A 322 -1.52 32.99 -18.23
C GLY A 322 -1.58 31.54 -17.80
N CYS A 323 -0.74 30.72 -18.43
CA CYS A 323 -0.50 29.34 -18.04
C CYS A 323 0.42 29.27 -16.80
N TYR A 324 -0.10 28.68 -15.73
CA TYR A 324 0.61 28.41 -14.48
C TYR A 324 0.95 26.92 -14.40
N MET A 325 2.24 26.61 -14.29
CA MET A 325 2.76 25.25 -14.18
C MET A 325 2.95 24.85 -12.71
N PHE A 326 2.39 23.72 -12.32
CA PHE A 326 2.50 23.11 -10.99
C PHE A 326 3.54 21.99 -11.06
N GLN A 327 4.76 22.30 -10.66
CA GLN A 327 5.84 21.33 -10.62
C GLN A 327 5.86 20.62 -9.27
N VAL A 328 5.81 19.30 -9.28
CA VAL A 328 5.94 18.45 -8.10
C VAL A 328 7.30 17.76 -8.13
N THR A 329 8.05 17.87 -7.05
CA THR A 329 9.30 17.12 -6.84
C THR A 329 9.06 16.06 -5.77
N ILE A 330 9.23 14.80 -6.12
CA ILE A 330 9.17 13.65 -5.20
C ILE A 330 10.61 13.28 -4.86
N THR A 331 10.94 13.18 -3.59
CA THR A 331 12.25 12.69 -3.11
C THR A 331 12.01 11.45 -2.25
N ASN A 332 12.27 10.27 -2.80
CA ASN A 332 12.19 9.00 -2.08
C ASN A 332 13.47 8.78 -1.27
N THR A 333 13.32 8.35 -0.02
CA THR A 333 14.43 7.88 0.81
C THR A 333 14.55 6.37 0.65
N LEU A 334 15.60 5.92 -0.04
CA LEU A 334 15.80 4.49 -0.29
C LEU A 334 16.36 3.78 0.93
N SER A 335 16.17 2.46 0.96
CA SER A 335 16.78 1.51 1.91
C SER A 335 18.30 1.65 2.05
N SER A 336 18.99 2.03 0.98
CA SER A 336 20.44 2.29 0.97
C SER A 336 20.84 3.60 1.66
N GLY A 337 19.88 4.46 2.00
CA GLY A 337 20.09 5.85 2.41
C GLY A 337 20.36 6.80 1.23
N GLU A 338 20.29 6.32 -0.02
CA GLU A 338 20.34 7.17 -1.20
C GLU A 338 18.96 7.81 -1.47
N GLU A 339 18.95 8.93 -2.18
CA GLU A 339 17.73 9.62 -2.59
C GLU A 339 17.42 9.35 -4.07
N LEU A 340 16.17 8.97 -4.36
CA LEU A 340 15.63 8.92 -5.72
C LEU A 340 14.69 10.11 -5.92
N VAL A 341 15.09 11.03 -6.81
CA VAL A 341 14.33 12.25 -7.12
C VAL A 341 13.57 12.10 -8.44
N VAL A 342 12.25 12.30 -8.39
CA VAL A 342 11.35 12.35 -9.55
C VAL A 342 10.75 13.76 -9.64
N VAL A 343 10.77 14.37 -10.82
CA VAL A 343 10.19 15.70 -11.04
C VAL A 343 9.09 15.59 -12.09
N GLN A 344 7.88 15.99 -11.72
CA GLN A 344 6.75 16.15 -12.63
C GLN A 344 6.50 17.63 -12.88
N ASN A 345 6.50 18.03 -14.15
CA ASN A 345 6.41 19.43 -14.59
C ASN A 345 5.50 19.63 -15.80
N ASP A 346 4.60 18.68 -16.02
CA ASP A 346 3.62 18.61 -17.11
C ASP A 346 2.22 19.02 -16.66
N VAL A 347 2.09 19.57 -15.45
CA VAL A 347 0.82 19.99 -14.88
C VAL A 347 0.66 21.49 -15.04
N GLY A 348 -0.34 21.94 -15.80
CA GLY A 348 -0.59 23.35 -16.03
C GLY A 348 -2.05 23.69 -16.26
N TRP A 349 -2.45 24.87 -15.79
CA TRP A 349 -3.74 25.46 -16.14
C TRP A 349 -3.59 26.93 -16.51
N GLU A 350 -4.37 27.36 -17.49
CA GLU A 350 -4.59 28.76 -17.81
C GLU A 350 -5.45 29.38 -16.71
N LEU A 351 -4.89 30.35 -15.98
CA LEU A 351 -5.57 31.09 -14.93
C LEU A 351 -5.82 32.52 -15.43
N ASP A 352 -7.09 32.91 -15.48
CA ASP A 352 -7.56 34.27 -15.78
C ASP A 352 -8.56 34.67 -14.69
N PHE A 353 -8.09 35.41 -13.69
CA PHE A 353 -8.92 35.93 -12.59
C PHE A 353 -9.40 37.37 -12.83
N ASP A 354 -8.91 38.04 -13.88
CA ASP A 354 -9.37 39.39 -14.23
C ASP A 354 -10.71 39.37 -14.95
N GLN A 355 -10.97 38.35 -15.78
CA GLN A 355 -12.20 38.19 -16.56
C GLN A 355 -13.22 37.24 -15.92
N ASN A 356 -12.79 36.35 -15.02
CA ASN A 356 -13.65 35.31 -14.44
C ASN A 356 -14.02 35.53 -12.96
N LYS A 357 -14.11 36.78 -12.48
CA LYS A 357 -14.44 37.06 -11.07
C LYS A 357 -15.79 36.51 -10.60
N GLU A 358 -16.72 36.22 -11.53
CA GLU A 358 -18.06 35.70 -11.23
C GLU A 358 -18.44 34.56 -12.21
N GLY A 359 -18.63 33.31 -11.74
CA GLY A 359 -19.16 32.20 -12.56
C GLY A 359 -18.47 30.84 -12.39
N PRO A 360 -18.83 29.80 -13.16
CA PRO A 360 -18.02 28.57 -13.28
C PRO A 360 -16.73 28.89 -14.05
N TRP A 361 -15.57 28.60 -13.45
CA TRP A 361 -14.28 29.02 -13.99
C TRP A 361 -13.81 28.13 -15.13
N ASP A 362 -13.27 28.75 -16.17
CA ASP A 362 -12.74 28.09 -17.35
C ASP A 362 -11.21 27.89 -17.20
N MET A 363 -10.81 26.97 -16.33
CA MET A 363 -9.41 26.58 -16.16
C MET A 363 -9.04 25.57 -17.25
N ASN A 364 -8.58 26.04 -18.40
CA ASN A 364 -8.16 25.13 -19.48
C ASN A 364 -6.77 24.57 -19.15
N ALA A 365 -6.58 23.27 -19.34
CA ALA A 365 -5.26 22.68 -19.21
C ALA A 365 -4.30 23.28 -20.26
N CYS A 366 -3.07 23.55 -19.81
CA CYS A 366 -1.94 23.94 -20.64
C CYS A 366 -0.77 22.97 -20.37
#